data_AF-A0A067MS67-F1
#
_entry.id   AF-A0A067MS67-F1
#
_cell.length_a   1.000
_cell.length_b   1.000
_cell.length_c   1.000
_cell.angle_alpha   90.00
_cell.angle_beta   90.00
_cell.angle_gamma   90.00
#
_symmetry.space_group_name_H-M   'P 1'
#
loop_
_entity.id
_entity.type
_entity.pdbx_description
1 polymer ?
#
loop_
_entity_poly.entity_id
_entity_poly.type
_entity_poly.pdbx_seq_one_letter_code
_entity_poly.pdbx_strand_id
1 'polypeptide(L)'
;MLLGVCPISNESPPTALQILNLGAAVIIVAGNIFWLQSGRATTHDFRASLGRYHRSVAERVREAVWDRFKNENGHYDTLQCINALHQIVLDNQIRPGQMS
;
A
#
# COMPACT_ATOMS: atom_id res chain seq x y z
N MET A 1 -30.89 4.14 -24.79
CA MET A 1 -29.69 3.62 -25.50
C MET A 1 -28.74 4.81 -25.64
N LEU A 2 -27.57 4.88 -25.01
CA LEU A 2 -26.50 3.90 -24.92
C LEU A 2 -25.85 3.97 -23.52
N LEU A 3 -25.84 2.86 -22.80
CA LEU A 3 -24.94 2.66 -21.68
C LEU A 3 -23.54 2.46 -22.26
N GLY A 4 -22.69 3.48 -22.15
CA GLY A 4 -21.29 3.40 -22.51
C GLY A 4 -20.59 2.43 -21.56
N VAL A 5 -20.35 1.22 -22.06
CA VAL A 5 -19.55 0.18 -21.42
C VAL A 5 -18.20 0.77 -21.03
N CYS A 6 -17.92 0.88 -19.73
CA CYS A 6 -16.54 1.09 -19.27
C CYS A 6 -15.73 -0.13 -19.74
N PRO A 7 -14.68 0.05 -20.57
CA PRO A 7 -13.80 -1.06 -20.87
C PRO A 7 -13.08 -1.40 -19.57
N ILE A 8 -13.33 -2.62 -19.08
CA ILE A 8 -12.46 -3.24 -18.09
C ILE A 8 -11.15 -3.51 -18.83
N SER A 9 -10.22 -2.54 -18.80
CA SER A 9 -8.88 -2.74 -19.31
C SER A 9 -8.20 -3.76 -18.39
N ASN A 10 -8.00 -4.97 -18.89
CA ASN A 10 -7.14 -6.02 -18.34
C ASN A 10 -5.64 -5.64 -18.36
N GLU A 11 -5.32 -4.35 -18.34
CA GLU A 11 -3.94 -3.87 -18.32
C GLU A 11 -3.50 -3.75 -16.85
N SER A 12 -2.49 -4.54 -16.50
CA SER A 12 -1.79 -4.38 -15.23
C SER A 12 -1.40 -2.92 -15.03
N PRO A 13 -1.41 -2.40 -13.78
CA PRO A 13 -1.05 -1.02 -13.50
C PRO A 13 0.29 -0.64 -14.15
N PRO A 14 0.49 0.62 -14.56
CA PRO A 14 1.81 1.12 -14.93
C PRO A 14 2.88 0.65 -13.93
N THR A 15 4.03 0.20 -14.41
CA THR A 15 5.10 -0.38 -13.58
C THR A 15 5.45 0.49 -12.38
N ALA A 16 5.43 1.81 -12.54
CA ALA A 16 5.71 2.73 -11.45
C ALA A 16 4.67 2.65 -10.32
N LEU A 17 3.37 2.50 -10.63
CA LEU A 17 2.34 2.30 -9.61
C LEU A 17 2.49 0.95 -8.91
N GLN A 18 2.93 -0.09 -9.61
CA GLN A 18 3.25 -1.37 -8.98
C GLN A 18 4.41 -1.24 -7.99
N ILE A 19 5.45 -0.48 -8.35
CA ILE A 19 6.60 -0.21 -7.47
C ILE A 19 6.17 0.61 -6.25
N LEU A 20 5.34 1.64 -6.42
CA LEU A 20 4.83 2.44 -5.31
C LEU A 20 3.96 1.61 -4.36
N ASN A 21 3.08 0.76 -4.91
CA ASN A 21 2.26 -0.14 -4.13
C ASN A 21 3.11 -1.17 -3.36
N LEU A 22 4.13 -1.73 -4.00
CA LEU A 22 5.08 -2.64 -3.35
C LEU A 22 5.86 -1.92 -2.24
N GLY A 23 6.35 -0.70 -2.50
CA GLY A 23 7.06 0.11 -1.51
C GLY A 23 6.20 0.42 -0.29
N ALA A 24 4.95 0.86 -0.50
CA ALA A 24 3.99 1.09 0.58
C ALA A 24 3.75 -0.19 1.41
N ALA A 25 3.55 -1.33 0.73
CA ALA A 25 3.37 -2.63 1.39
C ALA A 25 4.55 -2.99 2.29
N VAL A 26 5.78 -2.84 1.78
CA VAL A 26 7.00 -3.15 2.54
C VAL A 26 7.12 -2.23 3.76
N ILE A 27 6.88 -0.93 3.61
CA ILE A 27 6.97 0.04 4.72
C ILE A 27 5.92 -0.28 5.80
N ILE A 28 4.67 -0.58 5.42
CA ILE A 28 3.61 -0.92 6.36
C ILE A 28 3.93 -2.22 7.11
N VAL A 29 4.37 -3.26 6.38
CA VAL A 29 4.71 -4.56 6.98
C VAL A 29 5.91 -4.44 7.91
N ALA A 30 6.97 -3.74 7.49
CA ALA A 30 8.16 -3.50 8.29
C ALA A 30 7.83 -2.65 9.52
N GLY A 31 7.07 -1.57 9.33
CA GLY A 31 6.63 -0.71 10.42
C GLY A 31 5.87 -1.49 11.48
N ASN A 32 4.92 -2.34 11.07
CA ASN A 32 4.21 -3.20 12.02
C ASN A 32 5.15 -4.10 12.84
N ILE A 33 6.24 -4.60 12.26
CA ILE A 33 7.19 -5.45 13.00
C ILE A 33 8.04 -4.62 13.96
N PHE A 34 8.60 -3.50 13.49
CA PHE A 34 9.49 -2.66 14.29
C PHE A 34 8.76 -1.92 15.42
N TRP A 35 7.50 -1.55 15.23
CA TRP A 35 6.70 -0.91 16.27
C TRP A 35 6.15 -1.90 17.31
N LEU A 36 5.90 -3.17 16.94
CA LEU A 36 5.31 -4.16 17.86
C LEU A 36 6.35 -4.90 18.73
N GLN A 37 7.61 -4.99 18.30
CA GLN A 37 8.63 -5.76 19.04
C GLN A 37 9.89 -4.93 19.23
N SER A 38 10.01 -4.31 20.40
CA SER A 38 11.25 -3.75 20.91
C SER A 38 12.24 -4.89 21.20
N GLY A 39 13.07 -5.29 20.22
CA GLY A 39 14.25 -6.08 20.52
C GLY A 39 14.78 -6.97 19.40
N ARG A 40 13.92 -7.53 18.53
CA ARG A 40 14.34 -8.32 17.36
C ARG A 40 13.14 -8.68 16.45
N ALA A 41 13.17 -8.17 15.23
CA ALA A 41 12.30 -8.64 14.16
C ALA A 41 12.73 -10.03 13.69
N THR A 42 11.87 -11.05 13.79
CA THR A 42 12.15 -12.37 13.24
C THR A 42 11.46 -12.59 11.89
N THR A 43 11.91 -13.60 11.14
CA THR A 43 11.24 -14.04 9.90
C THR A 43 9.78 -14.47 10.15
N HIS A 44 9.49 -15.03 11.33
CA HIS A 44 8.14 -15.40 11.72
C HIS A 44 7.24 -14.15 11.87
N ASP A 45 7.75 -13.11 12.52
CA ASP A 45 7.02 -11.84 12.70
C ASP A 45 6.76 -11.15 11.36
N PHE A 46 7.72 -11.22 10.45
CA PHE A 46 7.55 -10.74 9.08
C PHE A 46 6.43 -11.48 8.35
N ARG A 47 6.42 -12.82 8.37
CA ARG A 47 5.35 -13.61 7.73
C ARG A 47 3.99 -13.34 8.36
N ALA A 48 3.92 -13.23 9.68
CA ALA A 48 2.68 -12.90 10.38
C ALA A 48 2.18 -11.49 10.01
N SER A 49 3.08 -10.50 9.93
CA SER A 49 2.78 -9.13 9.53
C SER A 49 2.32 -9.06 8.07
N LEU A 50 2.99 -9.76 7.16
CA LEU A 50 2.61 -9.85 5.75
C LEU A 50 1.24 -10.53 5.58
N GLY A 51 0.97 -11.60 6.34
CA GLY A 51 -0.33 -12.26 6.33
C GLY A 51 -1.46 -11.36 6.84
N ARG A 52 -1.18 -10.50 7.82
CA ARG A 52 -2.13 -9.46 8.26
C ARG A 52 -2.33 -8.41 7.17
N TYR A 53 -1.25 -7.89 6.60
CA TYR A 53 -1.29 -6.92 5.51
C TYR A 53 -2.20 -7.40 4.37
N HIS A 54 -1.96 -8.62 3.88
CA HIS A 54 -2.71 -9.18 2.75
C HIS A 54 -4.21 -9.29 3.04
N ARG A 55 -4.60 -9.64 4.27
CA ARG A 55 -6.01 -9.84 4.64
C ARG A 55 -6.77 -8.55 4.93
N SER A 56 -6.14 -7.49 5.44
CA SER A 56 -6.86 -6.33 5.98
C SER A 56 -6.49 -4.98 5.38
N VAL A 57 -5.36 -4.86 4.69
CA VAL A 57 -4.82 -3.55 4.28
C VAL A 57 -4.49 -3.51 2.79
N ALA A 58 -4.02 -4.62 2.20
CA ALA A 58 -3.45 -4.64 0.85
C ALA A 58 -4.34 -3.99 -0.22
N GLU A 59 -5.63 -4.26 -0.21
CA GLU A 59 -6.55 -3.69 -1.19
C GLU A 59 -6.73 -2.18 -1.02
N ARG A 60 -6.86 -1.71 0.22
CA ARG A 60 -6.96 -0.28 0.53
C ARG A 60 -5.70 0.49 0.14
N VAL A 61 -4.51 -0.10 0.34
CA VAL A 61 -3.26 0.50 -0.14
C VAL A 61 -3.23 0.57 -1.66
N ARG A 62 -3.63 -0.51 -2.33
CA ARG A 62 -3.65 -0.56 -3.80
C ARG A 62 -4.56 0.53 -4.37
N GLU A 63 -5.76 0.67 -3.83
CA GLU A 63 -6.71 1.70 -4.21
C GLU A 63 -6.19 3.11 -3.91
N ALA A 64 -5.64 3.34 -2.72
CA ALA A 64 -5.10 4.66 -2.34
C ALA A 64 -3.92 5.08 -3.22
N VAL A 65 -3.01 4.16 -3.54
CA VAL A 65 -1.90 4.41 -4.47
C VAL A 65 -2.45 4.69 -5.87
N TRP A 66 -3.39 3.89 -6.34
CA TRP A 66 -4.00 4.10 -7.65
C TRP A 66 -4.65 5.47 -7.75
N ASP A 67 -5.56 5.81 -6.83
CA ASP A 67 -6.30 7.06 -6.90
C ASP A 67 -5.41 8.28 -6.76
N ARG A 68 -4.35 8.18 -5.96
CA ARG A 68 -3.46 9.31 -5.74
C ARG A 68 -2.49 9.56 -6.89
N PHE A 69 -2.05 8.50 -7.57
CA PHE A 69 -0.93 8.56 -8.52
C PHE A 69 -1.29 8.19 -9.97
N LYS A 70 -2.52 7.74 -10.28
CA LYS A 70 -2.93 7.34 -11.64
C LYS A 70 -2.76 8.40 -12.72
N ASN A 71 -2.77 9.68 -12.33
CA ASN A 71 -2.60 10.82 -13.24
C ASN A 71 -1.19 11.41 -13.20
N GLU A 72 -0.27 10.82 -12.44
CA GLU A 72 1.10 11.31 -12.33
C GLU A 72 1.94 10.74 -13.47
N ASN A 73 2.58 11.62 -14.23
CA ASN A 73 3.34 11.27 -15.43
C ASN A 73 4.75 10.77 -15.11
N GLY A 74 4.91 9.89 -14.11
CA GLY A 74 6.19 9.28 -13.78
C GLY A 74 7.12 10.08 -12.86
N HIS A 75 6.71 11.26 -12.40
CA HIS A 75 7.52 12.15 -11.56
C HIS A 75 7.16 12.02 -10.07
N TYR A 76 7.68 10.99 -9.41
CA TYR A 76 7.32 10.63 -8.03
C TYR A 76 8.27 11.16 -6.95
N ASP A 77 9.35 11.83 -7.36
CA ASP A 77 10.39 12.41 -6.49
C ASP A 77 10.02 13.81 -5.95
N THR A 78 8.86 14.33 -6.33
CA THR A 78 8.37 15.61 -5.80
C THR A 78 8.01 15.49 -4.33
N LEU A 79 8.19 16.58 -3.57
CA LEU A 79 7.81 16.62 -2.15
C LEU A 79 6.32 16.30 -1.94
N GLN A 80 5.47 16.67 -2.88
CA GLN A 80 4.04 16.35 -2.84
C GLN A 80 3.78 14.86 -2.96
N CYS A 81 4.47 14.17 -3.88
CA CYS A 81 4.36 12.72 -4.05
C CYS A 81 4.89 11.96 -2.83
N ILE A 82 6.03 12.40 -2.29
CA ILE A 82 6.61 11.82 -1.07
C ILE A 82 5.65 11.95 0.11
N ASN A 83 5.09 13.14 0.32
CA ASN A 83 4.12 13.38 1.39
C ASN A 83 2.86 12.55 1.21
N ALA A 84 2.37 12.41 -0.03
CA ALA A 84 1.21 11.60 -0.32
C ALA A 84 1.44 10.11 -0.02
N LEU A 85 2.58 9.56 -0.43
CA LEU A 85 2.95 8.17 -0.10
C LEU A 85 3.09 7.98 1.41
N HIS A 86 3.67 8.96 2.10
CA HIS A 86 3.78 8.92 3.56
C HIS A 86 2.40 8.90 4.23
N GLN A 87 1.46 9.73 3.79
CA GLN A 87 0.08 9.71 4.31
C GLN A 87 -0.60 8.36 4.06
N ILE A 88 -0.46 7.79 2.85
CA ILE A 88 -1.00 6.45 2.55
C ILE A 88 -0.47 5.41 3.55
N VAL A 89 0.82 5.44 3.86
CA VAL A 89 1.42 4.53 4.85
C VAL A 89 0.84 4.75 6.25
N LEU A 90 0.70 6.00 6.70
CA LEU A 90 0.17 6.33 8.03
C LEU A 90 -1.30 5.91 8.20
N ASP A 91 -2.12 6.14 7.17
CA ASP A 91 -3.54 5.80 7.17
C ASP A 91 -3.79 4.28 7.13
N ASN A 92 -2.81 3.52 6.64
CA ASN A 92 -2.92 2.08 6.41
C ASN A 92 -2.04 1.23 7.33
N GLN A 93 -1.62 1.78 8.47
CA GLN A 93 -0.86 1.01 9.47
C GLN A 93 -1.65 -0.20 10.00
N ILE A 94 -0.95 -1.31 10.21
CA ILE A 94 -1.51 -2.48 10.88
C ILE A 94 -1.49 -2.21 12.39
N ARG A 95 -2.64 -1.84 12.97
CA ARG A 95 -2.73 -1.56 14.40
C ARG A 95 -2.88 -2.86 15.21
N PRO A 96 -2.15 -3.02 16.34
CA PRO A 96 -2.46 -4.07 17.31
C PRO A 96 -3.83 -3.78 17.93
N GLY A 97 -4.82 -4.65 17.70
CA GLY A 97 -6.15 -4.53 18.32
C GLY A 97 -7.35 -4.49 17.37
N GLN A 98 -7.16 -4.57 16.04
CA GLN A 98 -8.28 -4.87 15.13
C GLN A 98 -8.63 -6.37 15.18
N MET A 99 -9.14 -6.81 16.33
CA MET A 99 -9.88 -8.05 16.53
C MET A 99 -11.18 -7.64 17.22
N SER A 100 -12.24 -7.52 16.44
CA SER A 100 -13.62 -7.66 16.91
C SER A 100 -14.29 -8.73 16.06
#